data_AF-A0A480F4Q0-F1
#
_entry.id   AF-A0A480F4Q0-F1
#
_cell.length_a   1.000
_cell.length_b   1.000
_cell.length_c   1.000
_cell.angle_alpha   90.00
_cell.angle_beta   90.00
_cell.angle_gamma   90.00
#
_symmetry.space_group_name_H-M   'P 1'
#
loop_
_entity.id
_entity.type
_entity.pdbx_description
1 polymer ?
#
loop_
_entity_poly.entity_id
_entity_poly.type
_entity_poly.pdbx_seq_one_letter_code
_entity_poly.pdbx_strand_id
1 'polypeptide(L)'
;MALDILAVAPLYQGPDINKIRLMAETTKKSTTPPKPLTPSRTKLTTIETKRIMSVLDETIHKVELVTLLSNVASSSQSLEGMLGEDIMKAVREHVDLCQTLLDHVNYLQEEEQRLQEEEGFEDEPWFRDLVFSIELQKSRLPPLRQQIRESTKNVLRLLLRNPQAASLLQVQSLGRSEEAQSFIDSLVELRGFLFEKLLTSPMEARDKTQFIQDITRRNRRNQEIIDTLENELAACMRNRDAEVPAQRTPRSFGSWVFPQ
;
A
#
# COMPACT_ATOMS: atom_id res chain seq x y z
N MET A 1 5.36 13.52 -62.31
CA MET A 1 6.13 14.77 -62.50
C MET A 1 6.23 15.41 -61.11
N ALA A 2 7.23 15.01 -60.32
CA ALA A 2 8.59 15.58 -60.28
C ALA A 2 8.57 16.97 -59.63
N LEU A 3 8.95 17.02 -58.35
CA LEU A 3 9.36 18.25 -57.67
C LEU A 3 10.68 17.95 -56.98
N ASP A 4 11.72 18.55 -57.55
CA ASP A 4 13.12 18.47 -57.20
C ASP A 4 13.38 18.87 -55.74
N ILE A 5 14.19 18.05 -55.08
CA ILE A 5 14.79 18.33 -53.78
C ILE A 5 16.04 19.16 -54.04
N LEU A 6 16.00 20.44 -53.65
CA LEU A 6 17.18 21.30 -53.58
C LEU A 6 18.16 20.71 -52.55
N ALA A 7 19.22 20.06 -53.05
CA ALA A 7 20.36 19.63 -52.25
C ALA A 7 21.21 20.85 -51.88
N VAL A 8 21.13 21.27 -50.61
CA VAL A 8 22.10 22.20 -50.01
C VAL A 8 23.33 21.39 -49.61
N ALA A 9 24.47 21.67 -50.24
CA ALA A 9 25.75 21.05 -49.92
C ALA A 9 26.27 21.53 -48.54
N PRO A 10 26.82 20.66 -47.69
CA PRO A 10 27.49 21.09 -46.48
C PRO A 10 28.90 21.61 -46.81
N LEU A 11 29.11 22.91 -46.61
CA LEU A 11 30.44 23.53 -46.60
C LEU A 11 31.14 23.28 -45.26
N TYR A 12 31.56 22.03 -45.00
CA TYR A 12 32.73 21.74 -44.15
C TYR A 12 33.07 20.24 -44.23
N GLN A 13 34.24 19.91 -44.76
CA GLN A 13 34.75 18.55 -44.90
C GLN A 13 35.82 18.34 -43.82
N GLY A 14 35.42 17.80 -42.67
CA GLY A 14 36.35 17.37 -41.62
C GLY A 14 37.05 16.05 -41.98
N PRO A 15 38.21 15.72 -41.39
CA PRO A 15 39.00 14.58 -41.81
C PRO A 15 38.30 13.25 -41.48
N ASP A 16 38.33 12.34 -42.45
CA ASP A 16 37.86 10.95 -42.41
C ASP A 16 38.27 10.22 -41.11
N ILE A 17 37.31 10.03 -40.19
CA ILE A 17 37.45 9.09 -39.07
C ILE A 17 36.95 7.72 -39.53
N ASN A 18 37.46 7.25 -40.66
CA ASN A 18 37.16 5.92 -41.20
C ASN A 18 38.43 5.08 -41.24
N LYS A 19 38.92 4.64 -40.08
CA LYS A 19 39.69 3.39 -39.91
C LYS A 19 40.09 3.15 -38.45
N ILE A 20 39.11 2.84 -37.60
CA ILE A 20 39.39 2.00 -36.43
C ILE A 20 38.59 0.73 -36.64
N ARG A 21 39.29 -0.31 -37.11
CA ARG A 21 38.76 -1.66 -37.19
C ARG A 21 38.59 -2.15 -35.74
N LEU A 22 37.43 -1.88 -35.15
CA LEU A 22 36.99 -2.46 -33.89
C LEU A 22 36.81 -3.97 -34.10
N MET A 23 37.89 -4.72 -33.89
CA MET A 23 37.83 -6.15 -33.61
C MET A 23 37.45 -6.32 -32.14
N ALA A 24 36.23 -5.90 -31.78
CA ALA A 24 35.58 -6.43 -30.61
C ALA A 24 34.93 -7.74 -31.04
N GLU A 25 35.50 -8.87 -30.61
CA GLU A 25 34.83 -10.15 -30.70
C GLU A 25 33.45 -10.02 -30.05
N THR A 26 32.42 -9.93 -30.88
CA THR A 26 31.04 -9.90 -30.42
C THR A 26 30.67 -11.32 -30.01
N THR A 27 31.00 -11.69 -28.78
CA THR A 27 30.38 -12.84 -28.13
C THR A 27 28.90 -12.50 -28.02
N LYS A 28 28.11 -12.99 -28.99
CA LYS A 28 26.65 -12.87 -29.06
C LYS A 28 26.02 -13.40 -27.77
N LYS A 29 25.92 -12.57 -26.74
CA LYS A 29 25.09 -12.84 -25.57
C LYS A 29 23.81 -12.06 -25.79
N SER A 30 22.78 -12.76 -26.26
CA SER A 30 21.45 -12.22 -26.49
C SER A 30 20.98 -11.46 -25.25
N THR A 31 20.91 -10.14 -25.33
CA THR A 31 20.26 -9.30 -24.32
C THR A 31 18.76 -9.42 -24.51
N THR A 32 18.19 -10.58 -24.22
CA THR A 32 16.75 -10.70 -24.04
C THR A 32 16.38 -9.90 -22.78
N PRO A 33 15.48 -8.90 -22.88
CA PRO A 33 15.04 -8.16 -21.71
C PRO A 33 14.47 -9.13 -20.66
N PRO A 34 14.72 -8.90 -19.35
CA PRO A 34 14.22 -9.77 -18.31
C PRO A 34 12.70 -9.83 -18.37
N LYS A 35 12.15 -11.03 -18.57
CA LYS A 35 10.71 -11.27 -18.61
C LYS A 35 10.09 -10.82 -17.27
N PRO A 36 8.95 -10.10 -17.27
CA PRO A 36 8.25 -9.74 -16.04
C PRO A 36 7.95 -10.99 -15.22
N LEU A 37 8.27 -10.97 -13.92
CA LEU A 37 8.06 -12.07 -12.98
C LEU A 37 6.59 -12.13 -12.53
N THR A 38 5.67 -12.32 -13.47
CA THR A 38 4.27 -12.54 -13.14
C THR A 38 4.11 -13.90 -12.45
N PRO A 39 3.17 -14.03 -11.50
CA PRO A 39 2.87 -15.31 -10.91
C PRO A 39 2.49 -16.32 -11.99
N SER A 40 3.08 -17.51 -11.94
CA SER A 40 2.83 -18.58 -12.93
C SER A 40 1.37 -19.07 -12.93
N ARG A 41 0.64 -18.81 -11.84
CA ARG A 41 -0.74 -19.24 -11.60
C ARG A 41 -1.64 -18.02 -11.44
N THR A 42 -2.82 -18.08 -12.04
CA THR A 42 -3.88 -17.06 -11.93
C THR A 42 -5.06 -17.51 -11.06
N LYS A 43 -5.06 -18.77 -10.59
CA LYS A 43 -6.14 -19.36 -9.81
C LYS A 43 -5.58 -20.19 -8.65
N LEU A 44 -6.27 -20.14 -7.51
CA LEU A 44 -5.98 -21.00 -6.37
C LEU A 44 -6.46 -22.42 -6.66
N THR A 45 -5.53 -23.39 -6.66
CA THR A 45 -5.84 -24.78 -7.00
C THR A 45 -5.99 -25.67 -5.77
N THR A 46 -5.33 -25.34 -4.65
CA THR A 46 -5.37 -26.15 -3.43
C THR A 46 -6.62 -25.84 -2.60
N ILE A 47 -7.06 -26.82 -1.81
CA ILE A 47 -8.24 -26.67 -0.96
C ILE A 47 -7.93 -25.70 0.19
N GLU A 48 -6.71 -25.76 0.72
CA GLU A 48 -6.22 -24.93 1.83
C GLU A 48 -6.21 -23.45 1.45
N THR A 49 -5.68 -23.10 0.28
CA THR A 49 -5.64 -21.71 -0.20
C THR A 49 -7.05 -21.15 -0.45
N LYS A 50 -7.95 -21.97 -1.01
CA LYS A 50 -9.37 -21.62 -1.18
C LYS A 50 -10.06 -21.41 0.17
N ARG A 51 -9.78 -22.24 1.18
CA ARG A 51 -10.34 -22.08 2.54
C ARG A 51 -9.86 -20.78 3.19
N ILE A 52 -8.58 -20.46 3.08
CA ILE A 52 -8.02 -19.19 3.60
C ILE A 52 -8.77 -18.00 2.99
N MET A 53 -8.92 -17.98 1.66
CA MET A 53 -9.68 -16.91 0.99
C MET A 53 -11.15 -16.89 1.41
N SER A 54 -11.80 -18.05 1.51
CA SER A 54 -13.20 -18.13 1.93
C SER A 54 -13.43 -17.55 3.33
N VAL A 55 -12.51 -17.79 4.27
CA VAL A 55 -12.59 -17.23 5.63
C VAL A 55 -12.45 -15.71 5.58
N LEU A 56 -11.55 -15.18 4.75
CA LEU A 56 -11.38 -13.74 4.60
C LEU A 56 -12.62 -13.10 3.94
N ASP A 57 -13.15 -13.71 2.88
CA ASP A 57 -14.36 -13.24 2.19
C ASP A 57 -15.57 -13.22 3.13
N GLU A 58 -15.73 -14.27 3.93
CA GLU A 58 -16.79 -14.34 4.96
C GLU A 58 -16.58 -13.30 6.07
N THR A 59 -15.32 -13.01 6.43
CA THR A 59 -14.99 -12.00 7.44
C THR A 59 -15.31 -10.60 6.92
N ILE A 60 -14.90 -10.27 5.69
CA ILE A 60 -15.23 -9.00 5.04
C ILE A 60 -16.74 -8.82 4.99
N HIS A 61 -17.48 -9.83 4.53
CA HIS A 61 -18.93 -9.78 4.48
C HIS A 61 -19.59 -9.52 5.85
N LYS A 62 -19.11 -10.19 6.91
CA LYS A 62 -19.63 -9.95 8.27
C LYS A 62 -19.32 -8.53 8.75
N VAL A 63 -18.12 -8.02 8.50
CA VAL A 63 -17.74 -6.64 8.86
C VAL A 63 -18.61 -5.63 8.11
N GLU A 64 -18.84 -5.85 6.81
CA GLU A 64 -19.74 -5.02 6.00
C GLU A 64 -21.14 -4.94 6.61
N LEU A 65 -21.67 -6.06 7.11
CA LEU A 65 -23.00 -6.09 7.75
C LEU A 65 -23.00 -5.41 9.13
N VAL A 66 -22.02 -5.69 9.98
CA VAL A 66 -21.94 -5.08 11.34
C VAL A 66 -21.84 -3.56 11.24
N THR A 67 -21.02 -3.06 10.32
CA THR A 67 -20.81 -1.61 10.16
C THR A 67 -22.05 -0.85 9.68
N LEU A 68 -23.06 -1.56 9.16
CA LEU A 68 -24.34 -0.96 8.75
C LEU A 68 -25.37 -0.93 9.89
N LEU A 69 -25.15 -1.63 11.01
CA LEU A 69 -26.14 -1.74 12.08
C LEU A 69 -26.50 -0.39 12.72
N SER A 70 -25.54 0.53 12.84
CA SER A 70 -25.78 1.89 13.33
C SER A 70 -26.72 2.68 12.42
N ASN A 71 -26.59 2.51 11.09
CA ASN A 71 -27.47 3.13 10.12
C ASN A 71 -28.87 2.52 10.17
N VAL A 72 -28.98 1.19 10.29
CA VAL A 72 -30.27 0.49 10.42
C VAL A 72 -31.02 0.94 11.67
N ALA A 73 -30.30 1.13 12.78
CA ALA A 73 -30.86 1.66 14.02
C ALA A 73 -31.50 3.04 13.83
N SER A 74 -30.92 3.87 12.96
CA SER A 74 -31.33 5.26 12.76
C SER A 74 -32.48 5.41 11.74
N SER A 75 -32.80 4.37 10.96
CA SER A 75 -33.73 4.42 9.82
C SER A 75 -34.89 3.41 9.92
N SER A 76 -35.44 3.26 11.14
CA SER A 76 -36.38 2.18 11.52
C SER A 76 -37.64 2.05 10.65
N GLN A 77 -38.26 3.15 10.22
CA GLN A 77 -39.60 3.10 9.59
C GLN A 77 -39.63 2.61 8.13
N SER A 78 -38.54 2.77 7.37
CA SER A 78 -38.49 2.32 5.96
C SER A 78 -38.00 0.88 5.80
N LEU A 79 -37.23 0.38 6.77
CA LEU A 79 -36.53 -0.91 6.68
C LEU A 79 -37.30 -2.08 7.30
N GLU A 80 -38.32 -1.82 8.12
CA GLU A 80 -39.09 -2.88 8.79
C GLU A 80 -39.83 -3.81 7.82
N GLY A 81 -40.40 -3.25 6.74
CA GLY A 81 -41.00 -4.05 5.67
C GLY A 81 -40.00 -4.84 4.82
N MET A 82 -38.72 -4.47 4.82
CA MET A 82 -37.67 -5.07 3.99
C MET A 82 -36.84 -6.12 4.73
N LEU A 83 -36.54 -5.90 6.01
CA LEU A 83 -35.71 -6.78 6.83
C LEU A 83 -36.54 -7.82 7.59
N GLY A 84 -37.83 -7.55 7.79
CA GLY A 84 -38.71 -8.39 8.59
C GLY A 84 -38.63 -8.08 10.09
N GLU A 85 -39.71 -8.43 10.79
CA GLU A 85 -39.93 -8.08 12.20
C GLU A 85 -38.86 -8.67 13.13
N ASP A 86 -38.45 -9.92 12.93
CA ASP A 86 -37.46 -10.59 13.77
C ASP A 86 -36.09 -9.90 13.73
N ILE A 87 -35.66 -9.46 12.54
CA ILE A 87 -34.38 -8.77 12.35
C ILE A 87 -34.46 -7.39 13.00
N MET A 88 -35.55 -6.64 12.76
CA MET A 88 -35.74 -5.32 13.35
C MET A 88 -35.86 -5.37 14.87
N LYS A 89 -36.52 -6.39 15.42
CA LYS A 89 -36.58 -6.62 16.86
C LYS A 89 -35.19 -6.84 17.43
N ALA A 90 -34.40 -7.74 16.83
CA ALA A 90 -33.04 -8.01 17.29
C ALA A 90 -32.12 -6.78 17.17
N VAL A 91 -32.30 -5.96 16.13
CA VAL A 91 -31.56 -4.70 15.97
C VAL A 91 -31.95 -3.70 17.06
N ARG A 92 -33.25 -3.53 17.36
CA ARG A 92 -33.70 -2.65 18.45
C ARG A 92 -33.12 -3.06 19.81
N GLU A 93 -33.22 -4.34 20.15
CA GLU A 93 -32.63 -4.88 21.39
C GLU A 93 -31.10 -4.64 21.45
N HIS A 94 -30.41 -4.78 20.32
CA HIS A 94 -28.98 -4.48 20.23
C HIS A 94 -28.68 -2.99 20.48
N VAL A 95 -29.49 -2.10 19.90
CA VAL A 95 -29.36 -0.64 20.07
C VAL A 95 -29.61 -0.23 21.52
N ASP A 96 -30.62 -0.80 22.18
CA ASP A 96 -30.92 -0.53 23.59
C ASP A 96 -29.73 -0.91 24.51
N LEU A 97 -29.08 -2.05 24.22
CA LEU A 97 -27.86 -2.47 24.93
C LEU A 97 -26.69 -1.50 24.69
N CYS A 98 -26.50 -1.06 23.44
CA CYS A 98 -25.47 -0.07 23.10
C CYS A 98 -25.72 1.27 23.80
N GLN A 99 -26.96 1.73 23.84
CA GLN A 99 -27.34 2.96 24.54
C GLN A 99 -27.07 2.83 26.04
N THR A 100 -27.48 1.70 26.64
CA THR A 100 -27.20 1.42 28.05
C THR A 100 -25.70 1.48 28.35
N LEU A 101 -24.85 0.97 27.46
CA LEU A 101 -23.39 1.05 27.63
C LEU A 101 -22.89 2.49 27.56
N LEU A 102 -23.36 3.27 26.58
CA LEU A 102 -23.00 4.68 26.45
C LEU A 102 -23.38 5.46 27.70
N ASP A 103 -24.57 5.25 28.24
CA ASP A 103 -25.03 5.92 29.47
C ASP A 103 -24.14 5.58 30.67
N HIS A 104 -23.74 4.30 30.82
CA HIS A 104 -22.82 3.89 31.90
C HIS A 104 -21.43 4.49 31.72
N VAL A 105 -20.93 4.57 30.49
CA VAL A 105 -19.60 5.13 30.20
C VAL A 105 -19.60 6.64 30.45
N ASN A 106 -20.64 7.36 30.03
CA ASN A 106 -20.78 8.80 30.28
C ASN A 106 -20.85 9.08 31.78
N TYR A 107 -21.70 8.36 32.52
CA TYR A 107 -21.76 8.47 33.98
C TYR A 107 -20.40 8.22 34.63
N LEU A 108 -19.70 7.16 34.24
CA LEU A 108 -18.38 6.85 34.78
C LEU A 108 -17.36 7.94 34.47
N GLN A 109 -17.41 8.52 33.28
CA GLN A 109 -16.51 9.60 32.87
C GLN A 109 -16.76 10.86 33.70
N GLU A 110 -18.02 11.22 33.96
CA GLU A 110 -18.39 12.35 34.82
C GLU A 110 -17.92 12.13 36.26
N GLU A 111 -18.15 10.95 36.84
CA GLU A 111 -17.73 10.65 38.21
C GLU A 111 -16.20 10.54 38.35
N GLU A 112 -15.51 10.02 37.34
CA GLU A 112 -14.04 9.95 37.32
C GLU A 112 -13.42 11.35 37.17
N GLN A 113 -14.06 12.26 36.45
CA GLN A 113 -13.66 13.67 36.42
C GLN A 113 -13.86 14.34 37.78
N ARG A 114 -14.98 14.07 38.47
CA ARG A 114 -15.22 14.59 39.84
C ARG A 114 -14.18 14.10 40.83
N LEU A 115 -13.80 12.81 40.76
CA LEU A 115 -12.72 12.27 41.59
C LEU A 115 -11.38 13.00 41.40
N GLN A 116 -11.04 13.37 40.15
CA GLN A 116 -9.81 14.12 39.86
C GLN A 116 -9.83 15.54 40.45
N GLU A 117 -11.00 16.18 40.48
CA GLU A 117 -11.16 17.50 41.10
C GLU A 117 -11.10 17.44 42.65
N GLU A 118 -11.42 16.27 43.23
CA GLU A 118 -11.56 16.04 44.67
C GLU A 118 -10.38 15.25 45.28
N GLU A 119 -9.27 15.08 44.55
CA GLU A 119 -8.09 14.24 44.89
C GLU A 119 -7.38 14.61 46.22
N GLY A 120 -7.81 15.67 46.91
CA GLY A 120 -7.32 16.07 48.24
C GLY A 120 -8.15 15.57 49.44
N PHE A 121 -9.24 14.83 49.22
CA PHE A 121 -10.17 14.40 50.27
C PHE A 121 -10.14 12.88 50.53
N GLU A 122 -9.02 12.20 50.26
CA GLU A 122 -8.87 10.74 50.36
C GLU A 122 -9.30 10.12 51.71
N ASP A 123 -9.15 10.88 52.79
CA ASP A 123 -9.50 10.45 54.14
C ASP A 123 -10.99 10.58 54.47
N GLU A 124 -11.76 11.32 53.65
CA GLU A 124 -13.17 11.57 53.89
C GLU A 124 -14.03 10.33 53.57
N PRO A 125 -15.01 9.96 54.42
CA PRO A 125 -15.88 8.80 54.19
C PRO A 125 -16.65 8.86 52.87
N TRP A 126 -17.14 10.03 52.48
CA TRP A 126 -17.90 10.22 51.25
C TRP A 126 -17.03 10.03 49.99
N PHE A 127 -15.73 10.35 50.06
CA PHE A 127 -14.78 10.15 48.96
C PHE A 127 -14.53 8.65 48.76
N ARG A 128 -14.37 7.89 49.86
CA ARG A 128 -14.30 6.42 49.80
C ARG A 128 -15.57 5.79 49.22
N ASP A 129 -16.75 6.30 49.59
CA ASP A 129 -18.03 5.84 49.03
C ASP A 129 -18.15 6.14 47.52
N LEU A 130 -17.67 7.31 47.07
CA LEU A 130 -17.62 7.70 45.66
C LEU A 130 -16.72 6.76 44.85
N VAL A 131 -15.48 6.51 45.32
CA VAL A 131 -14.55 5.56 44.70
C VAL A 131 -15.17 4.18 44.58
N PHE A 132 -15.80 3.69 45.65
CA PHE A 132 -16.46 2.39 45.65
C PHE A 132 -17.64 2.31 44.67
N SER A 133 -18.45 3.38 44.56
CA SER A 133 -19.54 3.47 43.58
C SER A 133 -19.02 3.37 42.14
N ILE A 134 -17.93 4.08 41.83
CA ILE A 134 -17.29 4.07 40.51
C ILE A 134 -16.75 2.68 40.19
N GLU A 135 -16.05 2.03 41.13
CA GLU A 135 -15.58 0.64 40.94
C GLU A 135 -16.73 -0.33 40.71
N LEU A 136 -17.84 -0.18 41.45
CA LEU A 136 -19.04 -0.99 41.26
C LEU A 136 -19.62 -0.78 39.86
N GLN A 137 -19.72 0.45 39.36
CA GLN A 137 -20.19 0.69 37.99
C GLN A 137 -19.22 0.16 36.93
N LYS A 138 -17.90 0.32 37.13
CA LYS A 138 -16.87 -0.26 36.25
C LYS A 138 -17.01 -1.78 36.16
N SER A 139 -17.36 -2.46 37.27
CA SER A 139 -17.60 -3.91 37.30
C SER A 139 -18.80 -4.38 36.46
N ARG A 140 -19.72 -3.48 36.09
CA ARG A 140 -20.91 -3.79 35.26
C ARG A 140 -20.60 -3.73 33.76
N LEU A 141 -19.49 -3.09 33.35
CA LEU A 141 -19.12 -2.96 31.95
C LEU A 141 -18.80 -4.29 31.26
N PRO A 142 -18.03 -5.23 31.85
CA PRO A 142 -17.68 -6.48 31.17
C PRO A 142 -18.90 -7.35 30.82
N PRO A 143 -19.87 -7.60 31.71
CA PRO A 143 -21.11 -8.30 31.36
C PRO A 143 -21.89 -7.62 30.23
N LEU A 144 -21.97 -6.29 30.25
CA LEU A 144 -22.69 -5.53 29.23
C LEU A 144 -22.01 -5.61 27.86
N ARG A 145 -20.68 -5.48 27.81
CA ARG A 145 -19.88 -5.70 26.59
C ARG A 145 -20.10 -7.11 26.02
N GLN A 146 -20.20 -8.11 26.89
CA GLN A 146 -20.47 -9.47 26.47
C GLN A 146 -21.90 -9.63 25.91
N GLN A 147 -22.91 -8.98 26.51
CA GLN A 147 -24.27 -8.94 25.96
C GLN A 147 -24.34 -8.25 24.58
N ILE A 148 -23.63 -7.14 24.41
CA ILE A 148 -23.51 -6.45 23.12
C ILE A 148 -22.87 -7.38 22.08
N ARG A 149 -21.79 -8.08 22.45
CA ARG A 149 -21.15 -9.05 21.56
C ARG A 149 -22.11 -10.17 21.12
N GLU A 150 -22.87 -10.73 22.06
CA GLU A 150 -23.83 -11.79 21.73
C GLU A 150 -25.04 -11.29 20.92
N SER A 151 -25.53 -10.08 21.20
CA SER A 151 -26.59 -9.45 20.39
C SER A 151 -26.13 -9.12 18.98
N THR A 152 -24.91 -8.60 18.78
CA THR A 152 -24.32 -8.42 17.44
C THR A 152 -24.27 -9.75 16.68
N LYS A 153 -23.81 -10.83 17.34
CA LYS A 153 -23.82 -12.17 16.73
C LYS A 153 -25.24 -12.64 16.40
N ASN A 154 -26.22 -12.35 17.25
CA ASN A 154 -27.61 -12.73 17.02
C ASN A 154 -28.15 -12.03 15.76
N VAL A 155 -27.99 -10.71 15.66
CA VAL A 155 -28.38 -9.92 14.49
C VAL A 155 -27.69 -10.45 13.23
N LEU A 156 -26.38 -10.67 13.28
CA LEU A 156 -25.62 -11.23 12.16
C LEU A 156 -26.14 -12.61 11.73
N ARG A 157 -26.47 -13.50 12.67
CA ARG A 157 -27.02 -14.82 12.35
C ARG A 157 -28.35 -14.70 11.62
N LEU A 158 -29.22 -13.76 12.02
CA LEU A 158 -30.50 -13.52 11.34
C LEU A 158 -30.28 -12.96 9.93
N LEU A 159 -29.37 -12.01 9.76
CA LEU A 159 -29.02 -11.45 8.45
C LEU A 159 -28.42 -12.50 7.52
N LEU A 160 -27.50 -13.34 8.01
CA LEU A 160 -26.88 -14.40 7.20
C LEU A 160 -27.87 -15.52 6.83
N ARG A 161 -28.93 -15.74 7.63
CA ARG A 161 -30.03 -16.65 7.28
C ARG A 161 -30.93 -16.07 6.19
N ASN A 162 -30.97 -14.74 6.04
CA ASN A 162 -31.76 -14.04 5.03
C ASN A 162 -30.86 -13.22 4.09
N PRO A 163 -30.26 -13.85 3.06
CA PRO A 163 -29.33 -13.17 2.16
C PRO A 163 -29.99 -12.02 1.37
N GLN A 164 -31.31 -12.06 1.17
CA GLN A 164 -32.04 -10.97 0.52
C GLN A 164 -32.02 -9.72 1.41
N ALA A 165 -32.38 -9.85 2.68
CA ALA A 165 -32.29 -8.75 3.66
C ALA A 165 -30.86 -8.20 3.77
N ALA A 166 -29.86 -9.08 3.85
CA ALA A 166 -28.45 -8.69 3.89
C ALA A 166 -28.02 -7.90 2.63
N SER A 167 -28.42 -8.35 1.43
CA SER A 167 -28.10 -7.66 0.18
C SER A 167 -28.76 -6.28 0.08
N LEU A 168 -30.00 -6.15 0.57
CA LEU A 168 -30.73 -4.88 0.57
C LEU A 168 -30.08 -3.86 1.51
N LEU A 169 -29.54 -4.30 2.64
CA LEU A 169 -28.75 -3.44 3.53
C LEU A 169 -27.49 -2.91 2.87
N GLN A 170 -26.78 -3.77 2.13
CA GLN A 170 -25.55 -3.38 1.44
C GLN A 170 -25.79 -2.33 0.34
N VAL A 171 -26.92 -2.39 -0.37
CA VAL A 171 -27.29 -1.38 -1.36
C VAL A 171 -27.56 -0.01 -0.70
N GLN A 172 -27.93 0.00 0.58
CA GLN A 172 -28.17 1.22 1.38
C GLN A 172 -26.94 1.68 2.18
N SER A 173 -25.71 1.39 1.71
CA SER A 173 -24.46 1.67 2.43
C SER A 173 -24.13 3.15 2.69
N LEU A 174 -25.04 4.08 2.36
CA LEU A 174 -24.86 5.53 2.47
C LEU A 174 -24.68 6.04 3.92
N GLY A 175 -24.86 5.20 4.93
CA GLY A 175 -24.74 5.57 6.35
C GLY A 175 -23.54 4.99 7.08
N ARG A 176 -22.53 4.47 6.38
CA ARG A 176 -21.31 3.95 7.03
C ARG A 176 -20.37 5.09 7.42
N SER A 177 -19.71 4.99 8.58
CA SER A 177 -18.67 5.96 8.97
C SER A 177 -17.43 5.85 8.08
N GLU A 178 -16.65 6.93 7.96
CA GLU A 178 -15.43 6.95 7.15
C GLU A 178 -14.39 5.94 7.66
N GLU A 179 -14.27 5.78 8.97
CA GLU A 179 -13.35 4.83 9.61
C GLU A 179 -13.75 3.39 9.30
N ALA A 180 -15.04 3.09 9.35
CA ALA A 180 -15.57 1.77 9.00
C ALA A 180 -15.36 1.46 7.51
N GLN A 181 -15.52 2.45 6.63
CA GLN A 181 -15.26 2.28 5.20
C GLN A 181 -13.75 2.04 4.94
N SER A 182 -12.88 2.86 5.52
CA SER A 182 -11.42 2.72 5.43
C SER A 182 -10.93 1.35 5.91
N PHE A 183 -11.54 0.83 7.00
CA PHE A 183 -11.24 -0.51 7.49
C PHE A 183 -11.65 -1.61 6.50
N ILE A 184 -12.82 -1.48 5.85
CA ILE A 184 -13.27 -2.43 4.82
C ILE A 184 -12.34 -2.37 3.60
N ASP A 185 -11.98 -1.17 3.15
CA ASP A 185 -11.07 -0.99 2.01
C ASP A 185 -9.71 -1.65 2.30
N SER A 186 -9.21 -1.49 3.52
CA SER A 186 -7.97 -2.16 3.99
C SER A 186 -8.10 -3.68 3.99
N LEU A 187 -9.26 -4.24 4.34
CA LEU A 187 -9.51 -5.68 4.27
C LEU A 187 -9.59 -6.19 2.82
N VAL A 188 -10.18 -5.40 1.92
CA VAL A 188 -10.24 -5.71 0.47
C VAL A 188 -8.84 -5.65 -0.15
N GLU A 189 -8.01 -4.69 0.26
CA GLU A 189 -6.60 -4.63 -0.12
C GLU A 189 -5.83 -5.86 0.39
N LEU A 190 -6.00 -6.20 1.68
CA LEU A 190 -5.41 -7.40 2.28
C LEU A 190 -5.83 -8.66 1.53
N ARG A 191 -7.08 -8.73 1.09
CA ARG A 191 -7.60 -9.84 0.27
C ARG A 191 -6.85 -9.96 -1.05
N GLY A 192 -6.64 -8.85 -1.75
CA GLY A 192 -5.83 -8.80 -2.99
C GLY A 192 -4.39 -9.26 -2.74
N PHE A 193 -3.76 -8.69 -1.73
CA PHE A 193 -2.40 -9.07 -1.31
C PHE A 193 -2.29 -10.56 -0.97
N LEU A 194 -3.21 -11.09 -0.17
CA LEU A 194 -3.20 -12.48 0.25
C LEU A 194 -3.42 -13.42 -0.94
N PHE A 195 -4.30 -13.06 -1.87
CA PHE A 195 -4.51 -13.82 -3.09
C PHE A 195 -3.22 -13.95 -3.91
N GLU A 196 -2.48 -12.86 -4.11
CA GLU A 196 -1.18 -12.89 -4.80
C GLU A 196 -0.15 -13.76 -4.08
N LYS A 197 -0.11 -13.70 -2.74
CA LYS A 197 0.79 -14.54 -1.94
C LYS A 197 0.43 -16.01 -2.04
N LEU A 198 -0.84 -16.35 -2.00
CA LEU A 198 -1.32 -17.74 -2.12
C LEU A 198 -1.15 -18.31 -3.54
N LEU A 199 -1.07 -17.45 -4.57
CA LEU A 199 -0.72 -17.86 -5.93
C LEU A 199 0.77 -18.20 -6.10
N THR A 200 1.62 -17.65 -5.24
CA THR A 200 3.08 -17.80 -5.35
C THR A 200 3.56 -19.05 -4.63
N SER A 201 4.11 -20.01 -5.38
CA SER A 201 4.75 -21.20 -4.78
C SER A 201 6.02 -20.81 -3.99
N PRO A 202 6.37 -21.49 -2.90
CA PRO A 202 7.65 -21.28 -2.21
C PRO A 202 8.86 -21.42 -3.14
N MET A 203 8.79 -22.30 -4.13
CA MET A 203 9.81 -22.45 -5.17
C MET A 203 9.89 -21.20 -6.04
N GLU A 204 8.74 -20.73 -6.51
CA GLU A 204 8.64 -19.55 -7.37
C GLU A 204 9.14 -18.29 -6.66
N ALA A 205 8.89 -18.14 -5.36
CA ALA A 205 9.44 -17.04 -4.57
C ALA A 205 10.98 -17.08 -4.49
N ARG A 206 11.56 -18.28 -4.33
CA ARG A 206 13.02 -18.48 -4.33
C ARG A 206 13.63 -18.20 -5.69
N ASP A 207 13.01 -18.70 -6.76
CA ASP A 207 13.46 -18.49 -8.13
C ASP A 207 13.45 -16.99 -8.48
N LYS A 208 12.38 -16.26 -8.10
CA LYS A 208 12.32 -14.80 -8.25
C LYS A 208 13.42 -14.08 -7.50
N THR A 209 13.68 -14.49 -6.25
CA THR A 209 14.74 -13.90 -5.41
C THR A 209 16.12 -14.12 -6.03
N GLN A 210 16.40 -15.34 -6.48
CA GLN A 210 17.66 -15.70 -7.12
C GLN A 210 17.86 -14.95 -8.45
N PHE A 211 16.81 -14.84 -9.25
CA PHE A 211 16.83 -14.08 -10.50
C PHE A 211 17.15 -12.59 -10.27
N ILE A 212 16.51 -11.97 -9.27
CA ILE A 212 16.79 -10.57 -8.91
C ILE A 212 18.25 -10.41 -8.45
N GLN A 213 18.76 -11.32 -7.61
CA GLN A 213 20.15 -11.27 -7.16
C GLN A 213 21.14 -11.38 -8.34
N ASP A 214 20.86 -12.26 -9.31
CA ASP A 214 21.68 -12.41 -10.51
C ASP A 214 21.69 -11.15 -11.37
N ILE A 215 20.53 -10.50 -11.55
CA ILE A 215 20.44 -9.22 -12.27
C ILE A 215 21.20 -8.13 -11.54
N THR A 216 21.00 -7.98 -10.23
CA THR A 216 21.71 -6.98 -9.42
C THR A 216 23.22 -7.16 -9.52
N ARG A 217 23.70 -8.42 -9.49
CA ARG A 217 25.13 -8.73 -9.65
C ARG A 217 25.66 -8.37 -11.03
N ARG A 218 24.88 -8.62 -12.10
CA ARG A 218 25.25 -8.23 -13.47
C ARG A 218 25.26 -6.72 -13.64
N ASN A 219 24.24 -6.03 -13.15
CA ASN A 219 24.16 -4.57 -13.21
C ASN A 219 25.33 -3.92 -12.48
N ARG A 220 25.71 -4.45 -11.31
CA ARG A 220 26.89 -3.97 -10.57
C ARG A 220 28.18 -4.10 -11.40
N ARG A 221 28.43 -5.27 -11.98
CA ARG A 221 29.62 -5.46 -12.85
C ARG A 221 29.59 -4.57 -14.09
N ASN A 222 28.42 -4.39 -14.69
CA ASN A 222 28.27 -3.51 -15.84
C ASN A 222 28.56 -2.07 -15.45
N GLN A 223 28.09 -1.61 -14.27
CA GLN A 223 28.40 -0.29 -13.75
C GLN A 223 29.91 -0.13 -13.53
N GLU A 224 30.57 -1.10 -12.90
CA GLU A 224 32.03 -1.09 -12.72
C GLU A 224 32.79 -0.94 -14.06
N ILE A 225 32.33 -1.62 -15.12
CA ILE A 225 32.92 -1.51 -16.47
C ILE A 225 32.64 -0.14 -17.11
N ILE A 226 31.43 0.39 -16.94
CA ILE A 226 31.06 1.73 -17.43
C ILE A 226 31.97 2.76 -16.75
N ASP A 227 32.12 2.69 -15.43
CA ASP A 227 32.95 3.60 -14.66
C ASP A 227 34.43 3.53 -15.11
N THR A 228 34.97 2.34 -15.39
CA THR A 228 36.35 2.24 -15.91
C THR A 228 36.49 2.87 -17.30
N LEU A 229 35.54 2.61 -18.20
CA LEU A 229 35.57 3.18 -19.56
C LEU A 229 35.40 4.71 -19.55
N GLU A 230 34.54 5.24 -18.67
CA GLU A 230 34.38 6.69 -18.50
C GLU A 230 35.66 7.35 -17.98
N ASN A 231 36.35 6.70 -17.04
CA ASN A 231 37.64 7.17 -16.54
C ASN A 231 38.73 7.16 -17.63
N GLU A 232 38.80 6.09 -18.44
CA GLU A 232 39.72 5.99 -19.57
C GLU A 232 39.44 7.06 -20.63
N LEU A 233 38.17 7.28 -20.97
CA LEU A 233 37.75 8.31 -21.91
C LEU A 233 38.09 9.71 -21.40
N ALA A 234 37.83 10.00 -20.12
CA ALA A 234 38.18 11.27 -19.50
C ALA A 234 39.70 11.51 -19.44
N ALA A 235 40.50 10.45 -19.22
CA ALA A 235 41.96 10.54 -19.28
C ALA A 235 42.45 10.81 -20.71
N CYS A 236 41.87 10.13 -21.70
CA CYS A 236 42.22 10.32 -23.11
C CYS A 236 41.85 11.73 -23.62
N MET A 237 40.69 12.26 -23.22
CA MET A 237 40.29 13.64 -23.52
C MET A 237 41.25 14.66 -22.90
N ARG A 238 41.62 14.48 -21.62
CA ARG A 238 42.60 15.36 -20.94
C ARG A 238 43.95 15.37 -21.63
N ASN A 239 44.45 14.21 -22.06
CA ASN A 239 45.72 14.13 -22.79
C ASN A 239 45.65 14.87 -24.13
N ARG A 240 44.57 14.68 -24.90
CA ARG A 240 44.36 15.40 -26.16
C ARG A 240 44.29 16.92 -25.95
N ASP A 241 43.55 17.37 -24.95
CA ASP A 241 43.40 18.80 -24.66
C ASP A 241 44.71 19.42 -24.11
N ALA A 242 45.60 18.62 -23.49
CA ALA A 242 46.94 19.03 -23.07
C ALA A 242 47.97 19.08 -24.23
N GLU A 243 47.75 18.35 -25.32
CA GLU A 243 48.59 18.42 -26.54
C GLU A 243 48.27 19.65 -27.41
N VAL A 244 47.03 20.16 -27.38
CA VAL A 244 46.60 21.34 -28.15
C VAL A 244 47.37 22.65 -27.80
N PRO A 245 47.71 22.98 -26.54
CA PRO A 245 48.50 24.19 -26.24
C PRO A 245 49.97 24.08 -26.67
N ALA A 246 50.54 22.88 -26.82
CA ALA A 246 51.95 22.72 -27.21
C ALA A 246 52.22 23.08 -28.69
N GLN A 247 51.20 22.98 -29.56
CA GLN A 247 51.31 23.34 -30.98
C GLN A 247 51.06 24.83 -31.28
N ARG A 248 50.63 25.63 -30.29
CA ARG A 248 50.44 27.09 -30.43
C ARG A 248 51.49 27.87 -29.65
N THR A 249 52.77 27.65 -29.97
CA THR A 249 53.83 28.62 -29.68
C THR A 249 54.29 29.26 -31.00
N PRO A 250 54.23 30.59 -31.17
CA PRO A 250 54.78 31.22 -32.36
C PRO A 250 56.30 31.09 -32.33
N ARG A 251 56.88 30.39 -33.31
CA ARG A 251 58.33 30.44 -33.55
C ARG A 251 58.71 31.89 -33.86
N SER A 252 59.48 32.52 -32.97
CA SER A 252 60.17 33.76 -33.25
C SER A 252 61.15 33.53 -34.40
N PHE A 253 60.88 34.12 -35.56
CA PHE A 253 61.87 34.21 -36.63
C PHE A 253 62.78 35.40 -36.34
N GLY A 254 64.07 35.10 -36.18
CA GLY A 254 65.12 36.07 -35.91
C GLY A 254 65.27 37.11 -37.01
N SER A 255 65.46 38.36 -36.59
CA SER A 255 65.85 39.48 -37.41
C SER A 255 67.24 39.24 -37.99
N TRP A 256 67.32 39.16 -39.32
CA TRP A 256 68.57 39.29 -40.07
C TRP A 256 68.84 40.77 -40.31
N VAL A 257 69.97 41.25 -39.78
CA VAL A 257 70.52 42.58 -40.03
C VAL A 257 70.98 42.65 -41.49
N PHE A 258 70.56 43.68 -42.22
CA PHE A 258 71.18 44.10 -43.48
C PHE A 258 71.70 45.54 -43.33
N PRO A 259 72.93 45.85 -43.82
CA PRO A 259 73.60 47.12 -43.58
C PRO A 259 73.33 48.15 -44.68
N GLN A 260 73.21 49.42 -44.28
CA GLN A 260 73.92 50.58 -44.85
C GLN A 260 73.87 51.75 -43.87
#